data_AF-A0A7Z9IJ55-F1
#
_entry.id   AF-A0A7Z9IJ55-F1
#
_cell.length_a   1.000
_cell.length_b   1.000
_cell.length_c   1.000
_cell.angle_alpha   90.00
_cell.angle_beta   90.00
_cell.angle_gamma   90.00
#
_symmetry.space_group_name_H-M   'P 1'
#
loop_
_entity.id
_entity.type
_entity.pdbx_description
1 polymer ?
#
loop_
_entity_poly.entity_id
_entity_poly.type
_entity_poly.pdbx_seq_one_letter_code
_entity_poly.pdbx_strand_id
1 'polypeptide(L)'
;MQSTFWKRLGEFFSCRGWGTFVVDLDHPGLGFLTSEDWAEAVTDEVDRNASCCFSTGFISGLLSELIGSPVAVLEAGCRARGDKACNFAFGSEQAVRDLYGQLLVGADPTSP
;
A
#
# COMPACT_ATOMS: atom_id res chain seq x y z
N MET A 1 12.48 14.29 3.41
CA MET A 1 11.56 15.40 3.75
C MET A 1 10.17 14.94 3.31
N GLN A 2 9.27 14.53 4.23
CA GLN A 2 7.93 14.08 3.80
C GLN A 2 7.17 15.24 3.17
N SER A 3 6.63 15.04 1.97
CA SER A 3 5.87 16.07 1.25
C SER A 3 4.62 16.47 2.05
N THR A 4 4.17 17.72 1.94
CA THR A 4 2.93 18.21 2.57
C THR A 4 1.72 17.36 2.20
N PHE A 5 1.73 16.77 1.00
CA PHE A 5 0.69 15.86 0.53
C PHE A 5 0.59 14.62 1.43
N TRP A 6 1.68 13.87 1.63
CA TRP A 6 1.67 12.64 2.42
C TRP A 6 1.27 12.89 3.87
N LYS A 7 1.75 14.00 4.46
CA LYS A 7 1.34 14.42 5.79
C LYS A 7 -0.19 14.60 5.88
N ARG A 8 -0.79 15.36 4.96
CA ARG A 8 -2.23 15.63 4.97
C ARG A 8 -3.06 14.38 4.67
N LEU A 9 -2.56 13.50 3.79
CA LEU A 9 -3.22 12.23 3.51
C LEU A 9 -3.19 11.33 4.76
N GLY A 10 -2.05 11.27 5.46
CA GLY A 10 -1.92 10.60 6.76
C GLY A 10 -2.95 11.11 7.77
N GLU A 11 -3.02 12.43 7.95
CA GLU A 11 -4.02 13.08 8.83
C GLU A 11 -5.46 12.77 8.41
N PHE A 12 -5.74 12.71 7.09
CA PHE A 12 -7.08 12.40 6.58
C PHE A 12 -7.54 11.00 7.00
N PHE A 13 -6.68 9.98 6.87
CA PHE A 13 -6.98 8.61 7.25
C PHE A 13 -7.02 8.44 8.77
N SER A 14 -6.04 8.98 9.50
CA SER A 14 -5.95 8.81 10.95
C SER A 14 -7.13 9.44 11.69
N CYS A 15 -7.55 10.66 11.31
CA CYS A 15 -8.69 11.35 11.94
C CYS A 15 -10.05 10.67 11.67
N ARG A 16 -10.10 9.71 10.74
CA ARG A 16 -11.30 8.91 10.43
C ARG A 16 -11.24 7.50 11.02
N GLY A 17 -10.19 7.19 11.79
CA GLY A 17 -9.99 5.88 12.39
C GLY A 17 -9.54 4.81 11.39
N TRP A 18 -9.04 5.21 10.22
CA TRP A 18 -8.57 4.24 9.21
C TRP A 18 -7.17 3.68 9.53
N GLY A 19 -6.41 4.35 10.39
CA GLY A 19 -5.04 4.00 10.76
C GLY A 19 -4.04 5.08 10.35
N THR A 20 -2.77 4.79 10.63
CA THR A 20 -1.61 5.61 10.30
C THR A 20 -0.74 4.90 9.27
N PHE A 21 0.10 5.63 8.55
CA PHE A 21 1.02 5.02 7.60
C PHE A 21 2.30 5.83 7.43
N VAL A 22 3.33 5.16 6.92
CA VAL A 22 4.55 5.77 6.41
C VAL A 22 4.64 5.54 4.92
N VAL A 23 5.32 6.46 4.22
CA VAL A 23 5.59 6.34 2.79
C VAL A 23 7.07 6.30 2.55
N ASP A 24 7.51 5.27 1.85
CA ASP A 24 8.86 5.11 1.31
C ASP A 24 8.82 5.32 -0.21
N LEU A 25 9.73 6.15 -0.72
CA LEU A 25 9.88 6.47 -2.15
C LEU A 25 11.32 6.25 -2.64
N ASP A 26 12.16 5.57 -1.85
CA ASP A 26 13.57 5.36 -2.20
C ASP A 26 13.76 4.26 -3.26
N HIS A 27 12.74 3.41 -3.47
CA HIS A 27 12.77 2.38 -4.52
C HIS A 27 12.61 2.98 -5.93
N PRO A 28 13.46 2.59 -6.90
CA PRO A 28 13.32 3.05 -8.29
C PRO A 28 11.97 2.65 -8.90
N GLY A 29 11.11 3.62 -9.20
CA GLY A 29 9.85 3.41 -9.92
C GLY A 29 8.68 2.87 -9.08
N LEU A 30 8.88 2.64 -7.79
CA LEU A 30 7.84 2.23 -6.85
C LEU A 30 7.85 3.11 -5.60
N GLY A 31 6.67 3.39 -5.08
CA GLY A 31 6.50 3.85 -3.71
C GLY A 31 5.79 2.79 -2.88
N PHE A 32 6.02 2.82 -1.57
CA PHE A 32 5.41 1.92 -0.62
C PHE A 32 4.69 2.70 0.47
N LEU A 33 3.43 2.36 0.70
CA LEU A 33 2.66 2.81 1.86
C LEU A 33 2.53 1.65 2.83
N THR A 34 3.06 1.81 4.04
CA THR A 34 3.08 0.77 5.08
C THR A 34 2.30 1.22 6.30
N SER A 35 1.41 0.36 6.79
CA SER A 35 0.59 0.60 7.98
C SER A 35 0.52 -0.62 8.89
N GLU A 36 0.72 -0.39 10.19
CA GLU A 36 0.62 -1.41 11.25
C GLU A 36 -0.77 -1.44 11.91
N ASP A 37 -1.61 -0.44 11.66
CA ASP A 37 -2.91 -0.24 12.31
C ASP A 37 -4.05 0.00 11.30
N TRP A 38 -3.90 -0.51 10.08
CA TRP A 38 -4.87 -0.31 8.99
C TRP A 38 -6.24 -0.93 9.29
N ALA A 39 -7.29 -0.12 9.18
CA ALA A 39 -8.66 -0.47 9.58
C ALA A 39 -9.27 -1.60 8.75
N GLU A 40 -8.98 -1.66 7.45
CA GLU A 40 -9.53 -2.69 6.56
C GLU A 40 -8.98 -4.09 6.86
N ALA A 41 -7.84 -4.16 7.57
CA ALA A 41 -7.24 -5.41 8.01
C ALA A 41 -7.56 -5.76 9.47
N VAL A 42 -8.54 -5.10 10.08
CA VAL A 42 -9.01 -5.45 11.42
C VAL A 42 -9.82 -6.75 11.33
N THR A 43 -9.25 -7.82 11.86
CA THR A 43 -9.87 -9.15 11.93
C THR A 43 -9.44 -9.85 13.22
N ASP A 44 -10.33 -10.68 13.76
CA ASP A 44 -10.06 -11.52 14.94
C ASP A 44 -9.33 -12.82 14.56
N GLU A 45 -9.42 -13.23 13.29
CA GLU A 45 -8.81 -14.46 12.77
C GLU A 45 -8.00 -14.19 11.49
N VAL A 46 -6.94 -14.96 11.29
CA VAL A 46 -6.14 -14.91 10.07
C VAL A 46 -6.91 -15.60 8.94
N ASP A 47 -7.22 -14.85 7.88
CA ASP A 47 -7.80 -15.36 6.65
C ASP A 47 -6.83 -15.13 5.48
N ARG A 48 -6.34 -16.21 4.88
CA ARG A 48 -5.41 -16.15 3.75
C ARG A 48 -6.02 -15.54 2.49
N ASN A 49 -7.35 -15.49 2.40
CA ASN A 49 -8.08 -14.87 1.30
C ASN A 49 -8.47 -13.42 1.59
N ALA A 50 -8.21 -12.90 2.79
CA ALA A 50 -8.47 -11.52 3.12
C ALA A 50 -7.53 -10.57 2.35
N SER A 51 -8.03 -9.38 2.07
CA SER A 51 -7.28 -8.30 1.42
C SER A 51 -7.89 -6.95 1.74
N CYS A 52 -7.08 -5.90 1.67
CA CYS A 52 -7.50 -4.51 1.72
C CYS A 52 -7.85 -4.00 0.31
N CYS A 53 -8.82 -4.64 -0.35
CA CYS A 53 -9.18 -4.36 -1.73
C CYS A 53 -9.80 -2.97 -1.94
N PHE A 54 -10.55 -2.46 -0.95
CA PHE A 54 -11.09 -1.11 -1.00
C PHE A 54 -9.95 -0.09 -0.95
N SER A 55 -9.01 -0.22 -0.01
CA SER A 55 -7.86 0.67 0.11
C SER A 55 -6.98 0.63 -1.13
N THR A 56 -6.74 -0.56 -1.69
CA THR A 56 -6.00 -0.73 -2.96
C THR A 56 -6.65 0.07 -4.09
N GLY A 57 -7.96 -0.08 -4.29
CA GLY A 57 -8.69 0.64 -5.32
C GLY A 57 -8.76 2.15 -5.07
N PHE A 58 -9.00 2.56 -3.83
CA PHE A 58 -9.08 3.97 -3.44
C PHE A 58 -7.74 4.69 -3.66
N ILE A 59 -6.62 4.09 -3.21
CA ILE A 59 -5.27 4.67 -3.36
C ILE A 59 -4.91 4.76 -4.85
N SER A 60 -5.22 3.72 -5.65
CA SER A 60 -4.99 3.74 -7.10
C SER A 60 -5.75 4.88 -7.78
N GLY A 61 -7.04 5.05 -7.47
CA GLY A 61 -7.87 6.13 -8.01
C GLY A 61 -7.36 7.52 -7.60
N LEU A 62 -7.06 7.71 -6.31
CA LEU A 62 -6.56 8.98 -5.77
C LEU A 62 -5.24 9.40 -6.43
N LEU A 63 -4.26 8.49 -6.50
CA LEU A 63 -2.95 8.79 -7.07
C LEU A 63 -3.03 8.98 -8.59
N SER A 64 -3.89 8.21 -9.28
CA SER A 64 -4.10 8.40 -10.71
C SER A 64 -4.67 9.77 -11.04
N GLU A 65 -5.66 10.23 -10.25
CA GLU A 65 -6.26 11.55 -10.41
C GLU A 65 -5.24 12.67 -10.12
N LEU A 66 -4.42 12.51 -9.07
CA LEU A 66 -3.40 13.50 -8.70
C LEU A 66 -2.32 13.67 -9.77
N ILE A 67 -1.89 12.56 -10.39
CA ILE A 67 -0.80 12.54 -11.37
C ILE A 67 -1.32 12.83 -12.79
N GLY A 68 -2.61 12.62 -13.06
CA GLY A 68 -3.20 12.73 -14.40
C GLY A 68 -2.86 11.56 -15.32
N SER A 69 -2.40 10.44 -14.76
CA SER A 69 -2.09 9.21 -15.50
C SER A 69 -2.35 7.97 -14.62
N PRO A 70 -2.61 6.79 -15.20
CA PRO A 70 -2.87 5.57 -14.41
C PRO A 70 -1.73 5.20 -13.46
N VAL A 71 -2.07 4.94 -12.20
CA VAL A 71 -1.20 4.41 -11.15
C VAL A 71 -1.72 3.05 -10.70
N ALA A 72 -0.91 2.01 -10.87
CA ALA A 72 -1.21 0.69 -10.34
C ALA A 72 -0.87 0.64 -8.85
N VAL A 73 -1.68 -0.10 -8.09
CA VAL A 73 -1.44 -0.38 -6.66
C VAL A 73 -1.58 -1.87 -6.43
N LEU A 74 -0.63 -2.45 -5.71
CA LEU A 74 -0.62 -3.84 -5.28
C LEU A 74 -0.54 -3.89 -3.76
N GLU A 75 -1.44 -4.66 -3.15
CA GLU A 75 -1.31 -5.05 -1.74
C GLU A 75 -0.25 -6.15 -1.62
N ALA A 76 0.99 -5.73 -1.38
CA ALA A 76 2.15 -6.60 -1.24
C ALA A 76 2.18 -7.36 0.10
N GLY A 77 1.47 -6.86 1.12
CA GLY A 77 1.30 -7.52 2.42
C GLY A 77 0.03 -7.07 3.11
N CYS A 78 -0.59 -7.93 3.91
CA CYS A 78 -1.84 -7.67 4.61
C CYS A 78 -1.86 -8.28 6.01
N ARG A 79 -2.16 -7.47 7.02
CA ARG A 79 -2.30 -7.97 8.40
C ARG A 79 -3.38 -9.02 8.54
N ALA A 80 -4.47 -8.93 7.78
CA ALA A 80 -5.55 -9.91 7.81
C ALA A 80 -5.11 -11.29 7.29
N ARG A 81 -4.06 -11.35 6.45
CA ARG A 81 -3.42 -12.60 6.00
C ARG A 81 -2.35 -13.13 6.95
N GLY A 82 -2.05 -12.40 8.02
CA GLY A 82 -1.02 -12.73 9.00
C GLY A 82 0.33 -12.04 8.78
N ASP A 83 0.43 -11.08 7.84
CA ASP A 83 1.63 -10.25 7.69
C ASP A 83 1.75 -9.25 8.84
N LYS A 84 2.96 -8.74 9.10
CA LYS A 84 3.21 -7.78 10.19
C LYS A 84 2.54 -6.42 9.96
N ALA A 85 2.38 -6.03 8.71
CA ALA A 85 1.85 -4.74 8.28
C ALA A 85 1.09 -4.88 6.96
N CYS A 86 0.16 -3.96 6.71
CA CYS A 86 -0.40 -3.77 5.38
C CYS A 86 0.60 -2.95 4.56
N ASN A 87 0.97 -3.46 3.39
CA ASN A 87 1.94 -2.84 2.49
C ASN A 87 1.29 -2.66 1.12
N PHE A 88 1.21 -1.41 0.66
CA PHE A 88 0.67 -1.04 -0.64
C PHE A 88 1.80 -0.50 -1.50
N ALA A 89 2.26 -1.29 -2.46
CA ALA A 89 3.20 -0.86 -3.48
C ALA A 89 2.45 -0.12 -4.59
N PHE A 90 2.95 1.02 -5.04
CA PHE A 90 2.32 1.81 -6.08
C PHE A 90 3.33 2.33 -7.10
N GLY A 91 2.91 2.42 -8.36
CA GLY A 91 3.79 2.89 -9.45
C GLY A 91 3.15 2.69 -10.82
N SER A 92 3.99 2.62 -11.85
CA SER A 92 3.52 2.24 -13.18
C SER A 92 3.02 0.79 -13.18
N GLU A 93 2.12 0.47 -14.11
CA GLU A 93 1.62 -0.91 -14.24
C GLU A 93 2.76 -1.92 -14.44
N GLN A 94 3.77 -1.57 -15.25
CA GLN A 94 4.92 -2.43 -15.48
C GLN A 94 5.72 -2.68 -14.19
N ALA A 95 6.05 -1.61 -13.44
CA ALA A 95 6.82 -1.76 -12.20
C ALA A 95 6.09 -2.60 -11.16
N VAL A 96 4.77 -2.42 -11.02
CA VAL A 96 3.94 -3.20 -10.10
C VAL A 96 3.82 -4.67 -10.53
N ARG A 97 3.72 -4.94 -11.84
CA ARG A 97 3.74 -6.31 -12.38
C ARG A 97 5.07 -7.01 -12.12
N ASP A 98 6.19 -6.30 -12.27
CA ASP A 98 7.52 -6.85 -12.01
C ASP A 98 7.69 -7.21 -10.53
N LEU A 99 7.24 -6.34 -9.61
CA LEU A 99 7.21 -6.63 -8.17
C LEU A 99 6.35 -7.87 -7.87
N TYR A 100 5.15 -7.96 -8.44
CA TYR A 100 4.28 -9.12 -8.23
C TYR A 100 4.98 -10.43 -8.63
N GLY A 101 5.72 -10.43 -9.75
CA GLY A 101 6.53 -11.57 -10.17
C GLY A 101 7.60 -11.97 -9.15
N GLN A 102 8.24 -11.00 -8.50
CA GLN A 102 9.24 -11.23 -7.46
C GLN A 102 8.63 -11.80 -6.16
N LEU A 103 7.44 -11.34 -5.79
CA LEU A 103 6.73 -11.87 -4.61
C LEU A 103 6.33 -13.34 -4.77
N LEU A 104 5.98 -13.75 -5.99
CA LEU A 104 5.68 -15.17 -6.28
C LEU A 104 6.89 -16.10 -6.06
N VAL A 105 8.11 -15.57 -6.10
CA VAL A 105 9.34 -16.33 -5.83
C VAL A 105 9.88 -16.12 -4.41
N GLY A 106 9.13 -15.43 -3.55
CA GLY A 106 9.42 -15.28 -2.12
C GLY A 106 10.35 -14.12 -1.75
N ALA A 107 10.47 -13.11 -2.62
CA ALA A 107 11.23 -11.89 -2.30
C ALA A 107 10.55 -11.03 -1.21
N ASP A 108 11.33 -10.23 -0.50
CA ASP A 108 10.79 -9.20 0.40
C ASP A 108 10.20 -8.05 -0.44
N PRO A 109 8.94 -7.64 -0.21
CA PRO A 109 8.27 -6.59 -0.99
C PRO A 109 8.98 -5.22 -0.95
N THR A 110 9.79 -4.96 0.08
CA THR A 110 10.43 -3.66 0.31
C THR A 110 11.93 -3.67 -0.01
N SER A 111 12.48 -4.81 -0.41
CA SER A 111 13.88 -4.90 -0.85
C SER A 111 14.07 -4.17 -2.18
N PRO A 112 15.17 -3.42 -2.36
CA PRO A 112 15.52 -2.82 -3.66
C PRO A 112 15.92 -3.86 -4.70
#